data_AF-A0A8S3YG09-F1
#
_entry.id   AF-A0A8S3YG09-F1
#
_cell.length_a   1.000
_cell.length_b   1.000
_cell.length_c   1.000
_cell.angle_alpha   90.00
_cell.angle_beta   90.00
_cell.angle_gamma   90.00
#
_symmetry.space_group_name_H-M   'P 1'
#
loop_
_entity.id
_entity.type
_entity.pdbx_description
1 polymer ?
#
loop_
_entity_poly.entity_id
_entity_poly.type
_entity_poly.pdbx_seq_one_letter_code
_entity_poly.pdbx_strand_id
1 'polypeptide(L)' 'DPVVFGGSLRMNLDPFGERSTEELWDALQCSHLATFVESLPGKLDYECGEGGKNF' A
#
# COMPACT_ATOMS: atom_id res chain seq x y z
N ASP A 1 2.02 12.02 -12.82
CA ASP A 1 1.87 12.18 -11.36
C ASP A 1 1.35 10.90 -10.74
N PRO A 2 1.92 10.43 -9.62
CA PRO A 2 1.35 9.32 -8.86
C PRO A 2 0.04 9.78 -8.23
N VAL A 3 -1.06 9.14 -8.60
CA VAL A 3 -2.38 9.39 -8.01
C VAL A 3 -2.65 8.29 -7.00
N VAL A 4 -2.72 8.66 -5.71
CA VAL A 4 -3.16 7.76 -4.64
C VAL A 4 -4.66 7.95 -4.46
N PHE A 5 -5.41 6.89 -4.68
CA PHE A 5 -6.86 6.89 -4.48
C PHE A 5 -7.18 6.66 -3.00
N GLY A 6 -8.27 7.28 -2.52
CA GLY A 6 -8.77 7.01 -1.17
C GLY A 6 -9.15 5.54 -1.03
N GLY A 7 -8.71 4.89 0.04
CA GLY A 7 -8.87 3.45 0.26
C GLY A 7 -7.67 2.84 0.97
N SER A 8 -7.64 1.52 1.14
CA SER A 8 -6.49 0.86 1.77
C SER A 8 -5.25 0.94 0.85
N LEU A 9 -4.06 0.88 1.46
CA LEU A 9 -2.82 0.73 0.70
C LEU A 9 -2.87 -0.51 -0.20
N ARG A 10 -3.50 -1.59 0.24
CA ARG A 10 -3.76 -2.78 -0.56
C ARG A 10 -4.56 -2.48 -1.82
N MET A 11 -5.64 -1.70 -1.75
CA MET A 11 -6.42 -1.32 -2.95
C MET A 11 -5.59 -0.49 -3.94
N ASN A 12 -4.65 0.31 -3.45
CA ASN A 12 -3.75 1.08 -4.32
C ASN A 12 -2.70 0.18 -5.00
N LEU A 13 -2.27 -0.91 -4.34
CA LEU A 13 -1.29 -1.87 -4.89
C LEU A 13 -1.94 -2.95 -5.76
N ASP A 14 -3.15 -3.38 -5.40
CA ASP A 14 -3.92 -4.45 -6.03
C ASP A 14 -5.43 -4.18 -5.88
N PRO A 15 -6.02 -3.40 -6.80
CA PRO A 15 -7.44 -3.04 -6.74
C PRO A 15 -8.39 -4.21 -7.00
N PHE A 16 -7.89 -5.32 -7.58
CA PHE A 16 -8.69 -6.49 -7.93
C PHE A 16 -8.57 -7.64 -6.92
N GLY A 17 -7.63 -7.55 -5.98
CA GLY A 17 -7.39 -8.60 -4.99
C GLY A 17 -6.82 -9.88 -5.58
N GLU A 18 -6.12 -9.78 -6.71
CA GLU A 18 -5.55 -10.92 -7.43
C GLU A 18 -4.21 -11.37 -6.85
N ARG A 19 -3.54 -10.53 -6.06
CA ARG A 19 -2.22 -10.80 -5.49
C ARG A 19 -2.31 -11.24 -4.06
N SER A 20 -1.46 -12.20 -3.70
CA SER A 20 -1.31 -12.65 -2.32
C SER A 20 -0.64 -11.55 -1.48
N THR A 21 -0.79 -11.66 -0.16
CA THR A 21 -0.11 -10.74 0.76
C THR A 21 1.41 -10.83 0.61
N GLU A 22 1.96 -12.02 0.39
CA GLU A 22 3.39 -12.24 0.16
C GLU A 22 3.88 -11.52 -1.10
N GLU A 23 3.17 -11.64 -2.22
CA GLU A 23 3.53 -10.97 -3.47
C GLU A 23 3.56 -9.44 -3.33
N LEU A 24 2.62 -8.89 -2.54
CA LEU A 24 2.59 -7.47 -2.23
C LEU A 24 3.79 -7.05 -1.37
N TRP A 25 4.19 -7.87 -0.39
CA TRP A 25 5.37 -7.62 0.43
C TRP A 25 6.67 -7.69 -0.37
N ASP A 26 6.79 -8.65 -1.29
CA ASP A 26 7.95 -8.75 -2.18
C ASP A 26 8.09 -7.50 -3.06
N ALA A 27 6.98 -7.01 -3.62
CA ALA A 27 6.96 -5.76 -4.38
C ALA A 27 7.34 -4.54 -3.52
N LEU A 28 6.87 -4.48 -2.26
CA LEU A 28 7.23 -3.44 -1.31
C LEU A 28 8.70 -3.51 -0.89
N GLN A 29 9.29 -4.70 -0.79
CA GLN A 29 10.72 -4.87 -0.54
C GLN A 29 11.55 -4.38 -1.72
N CYS A 30 11.15 -4.73 -2.96
CA CYS A 30 11.82 -4.30 -4.17
C CYS A 30 11.78 -2.78 -4.39
N SER A 31 10.76 -2.10 -3.86
CA SER A 31 10.59 -0.65 -3.92
C SER A 31 11.11 0.09 -2.69
N HIS A 32 11.74 -0.61 -1.73
CA HIS A 32 12.21 -0.06 -0.46
C HIS A 32 11.12 0.57 0.43
N LEU A 33 9.85 0.22 0.19
CA LEU A 33 8.70 0.72 0.96
C LEU A 33 8.28 -0.25 2.08
N ALA A 34 8.80 -1.48 2.10
CA ALA A 34 8.41 -2.50 3.09
C ALA A 34 8.55 -2.01 4.54
N THR A 35 9.71 -1.47 4.94
CA THR A 35 9.92 -0.98 6.31
C THR A 35 8.98 0.16 6.67
N PHE A 36 8.66 1.02 5.71
CA PHE A 36 7.70 2.11 5.91
C PHE A 36 6.30 1.54 6.13
N VAL A 37 5.85 0.61 5.29
CA VAL A 37 4.54 -0.04 5.44
C VAL A 37 4.45 -0.86 6.73
N GLU A 38 5.53 -1.49 7.18
CA GLU A 38 5.57 -2.18 8.48
C GLU A 38 5.38 -1.23 9.67
N SER A 39 5.82 0.02 9.54
CA SER A 39 5.65 1.04 10.58
C SER A 39 4.23 1.61 10.67
N LEU A 40 3.41 1.40 9.64
CA LEU A 40 2.04 1.90 9.60
C LEU A 40 1.10 1.01 10.44
N PRO A 41 0.16 1.61 11.19
CA PRO A 41 -0.88 0.85 11.86
C PRO A 41 -1.77 0.17 10.81
N GLY A 42 -1.95 -1.15 10.88
CA GLY A 42 -2.72 -1.91 9.89
C GLY A 42 -1.94 -2.27 8.62
N LYS A 43 -0.69 -1.82 8.45
CA LYS A 43 0.20 -2.20 7.34
C LYS A 43 -0.44 -2.02 5.95
N LEU A 44 -0.74 -3.11 5.23
CA LEU A 44 -1.40 -3.08 3.93
C LEU A 44 -2.84 -2.58 3.99
N ASP A 45 -3.48 -2.69 5.15
CA ASP A 45 -4.84 -2.22 5.39
C ASP A 45 -4.89 -0.78 5.90
N TYR A 46 -3.74 -0.10 5.98
CA TYR A 46 -3.68 1.32 6.32
C TYR A 46 -4.51 2.14 5.33
N GLU A 47 -5.44 2.94 5.85
CA GLU A 47 -6.26 3.82 5.01
C GLU A 47 -5.45 5.01 4.50
N CYS A 48 -5.23 5.03 3.20
CA CYS A 48 -4.72 6.18 2.48
C CYS A 48 -5.81 7.26 2.44
N GLY A 49 -5.53 8.42 3.04
CA GLY A 49 -6.41 9.59 2.92
C GLY A 49 -6.50 10.06 1.46
N GLU A 50 -7.64 10.66 1.10
CA GLU A 50 -7.88 11.16 -0.26
C GLU A 50 -6.72 12.02 -0.78
N GLY A 51 -6.22 11.68 -1.97
CA GLY A 51 -5.14 12.41 -2.64
C GLY A 51 -3.76 12.21 -2.03
N GLY A 52 -3.55 11.13 -1.26
CA GLY A 52 -2.24 10.80 -0.70
C GLY A 52 -1.77 11.75 0.40
N LYS A 53 -2.67 12.52 1.02
CA LYS A 53 -2.32 13.50 2.08
C LYS A 53 -1.65 12.91 3.34
N ASN A 54 -1.52 11.59 3.41
CA ASN A 54 -0.87 10.85 4.49
C ASN A 54 0.48 10.22 4.08
N PHE A 55 1.00 10.52 2.87
CA PHE A 55 2.23 9.97 2.29
C PHE A 55 3.17 11.06 1.78
#